data_AF-A0A7S3WYC4-F1
#
_entry.id   AF-A0A7S3WYC4-F1
#
_cell.length_a   1.000
_cell.length_b   1.000
_cell.length_c   1.000
_cell.angle_alpha   90.00
_cell.angle_beta   90.00
_cell.angle_gamma   90.00
#
_symmetry.space_group_name_H-M   'P 1'
#
loop_
_entity.id
_entity.type
_entity.pdbx_description
1 polymer ?
#
loop_
_entity_poly.entity_id
_entity_poly.type
_entity_poly.pdbx_seq_one_letter_code
_entity_poly.pdbx_strand_id
1 'polypeptide(L)'
;MEKHVVASRSLRSPPFAPSTMAGMPPYTKCDLSIQARFAELPQGGKIMAEYIWVGGNGELRCKTRTLEAKDAKAAPADLPIWNFDGSSTEQAPGDDSEVLLKPCAVYKDPFRPGSDNILVLC
;
A
#
# COMPACT_ATOMS: atom_id res chain seq x y z
N MET A 1 61.11 8.44 19.62
CA MET A 1 60.44 8.91 18.39
C MET A 1 59.73 7.73 17.76
N GLU A 2 58.46 7.71 17.41
CA GLU A 2 57.24 8.39 17.81
C GLU A 2 56.11 7.51 17.22
N LYS A 3 54.93 7.54 17.84
CA LYS A 3 53.82 6.60 17.65
C LYS A 3 53.17 6.79 16.27
N HIS A 4 52.59 5.75 15.67
CA HIS A 4 51.32 5.86 14.94
C HIS A 4 50.57 4.52 14.89
N VAL A 5 49.68 4.33 15.87
CA VAL A 5 48.58 3.38 15.79
C VAL A 5 47.47 4.07 15.00
N VAL A 6 47.08 3.51 13.86
CA VAL A 6 45.90 3.98 13.11
C VAL A 6 44.67 3.52 13.88
N ALA A 7 43.99 4.46 14.55
CA ALA A 7 42.71 4.20 15.20
C ALA A 7 41.63 3.98 14.11
N SER A 8 41.00 2.81 14.11
CA SER A 8 39.79 2.57 13.32
C SER A 8 38.65 3.42 13.89
N ARG A 9 38.35 4.54 13.25
CA ARG A 9 37.12 5.29 13.55
C ARG A 9 35.94 4.48 13.03
N SER A 10 35.30 3.73 13.94
CA SER A 10 33.93 3.25 13.77
C SER A 10 33.03 4.47 13.56
N LEU A 11 32.69 4.78 12.30
CA LEU A 11 31.67 5.75 11.94
C LEU A 11 30.30 5.18 12.34
N ARG A 12 29.90 5.36 13.60
CA ARG A 12 28.48 5.25 13.96
C ARG A 12 27.80 6.51 13.46
N SER A 13 26.91 6.36 12.49
CA SER A 13 25.97 7.40 12.11
C SER A 13 25.21 7.89 13.35
N PRO A 14 24.98 9.21 13.51
CA PRO A 14 24.20 9.70 14.63
C PRO A 14 22.77 9.15 14.55
N PRO A 15 22.08 8.99 15.70
CA PRO A 15 20.67 8.65 15.69
C PRO A 15 19.89 9.75 14.95
N PHE A 16 18.97 9.33 14.10
CA PHE A 16 18.09 10.22 13.33
C PHE A 16 17.26 11.05 14.33
N ALA A 17 17.58 12.33 14.48
CA ALA A 17 16.72 13.24 15.23
C ALA A 17 15.45 13.46 14.41
N PRO A 18 14.24 13.35 14.98
CA PRO A 18 13.04 13.71 14.26
C PRO A 18 13.12 15.19 13.92
N SER A 19 13.26 15.51 12.64
CA SER A 19 13.15 16.87 12.16
C SER A 19 11.74 17.35 12.52
N THR A 20 11.64 18.27 13.48
CA THR A 20 10.40 19.01 13.71
C THR A 20 10.05 19.70 12.40
N MET A 21 9.00 19.22 11.72
CA MET A 21 8.47 19.77 10.48
C MET A 21 7.82 21.14 10.77
N ALA A 22 8.63 22.14 11.08
CA ALA A 22 8.20 23.52 11.20
C ALA A 22 7.87 24.04 9.79
N GLY A 23 6.58 24.23 9.50
CA GLY A 23 6.12 24.86 8.25
C GLY A 23 4.97 24.15 7.53
N MET A 24 4.52 22.97 7.98
CA MET A 24 3.25 22.43 7.46
C MET A 24 2.08 23.25 8.05
N PRO A 25 1.09 23.65 7.24
CA PRO A 25 -0.16 24.18 7.79
C PRO A 25 -0.69 23.18 8.83
N PRO A 26 -1.32 23.64 9.94
CA PRO A 26 -1.77 22.75 10.99
C PRO A 26 -2.71 21.73 10.37
N TYR A 27 -2.23 20.50 10.16
CA TYR A 27 -3.09 19.41 9.77
C TYR A 27 -4.10 19.27 10.90
N THR A 28 -5.35 19.59 10.61
CA THR A 28 -6.42 19.29 11.55
C THR A 28 -6.40 17.78 11.73
N LYS A 29 -6.22 17.32 12.97
CA LYS A 29 -6.22 15.89 13.28
C LYS A 29 -7.48 15.28 12.68
N CYS A 30 -7.33 14.22 11.89
CA CYS A 30 -8.47 13.53 11.30
C CYS A 30 -9.39 13.02 12.42
N ASP A 31 -10.66 13.41 12.36
CA ASP A 31 -11.68 12.92 13.29
C ASP A 31 -12.14 11.52 12.84
N LEU A 32 -11.61 10.50 13.52
CA LEU A 32 -11.91 9.10 13.23
C LEU A 32 -13.38 8.74 13.49
N SER A 33 -14.10 9.52 14.32
CA SER A 33 -15.53 9.27 14.56
C SER A 33 -16.36 9.57 13.31
N ILE A 34 -15.98 10.62 12.56
CA ILE A 34 -16.63 10.95 11.29
C ILE A 34 -16.32 9.87 10.26
N GLN A 35 -15.06 9.41 10.19
CA GLN A 35 -14.65 8.34 9.29
C GLN A 35 -15.43 7.03 9.57
N ALA A 36 -15.58 6.65 10.84
CA ALA A 36 -16.32 5.45 11.23
C ALA A 36 -17.79 5.50 10.76
N ARG A 37 -18.44 6.66 10.89
CA ARG A 37 -19.83 6.84 10.44
C ARG A 37 -20.02 6.59 8.95
N PHE A 38 -19.04 6.95 8.12
CA PHE A 38 -19.10 6.66 6.67
C PHE A 38 -18.72 5.21 6.36
N ALA A 39 -17.81 4.61 7.12
CA ALA A 39 -17.40 3.22 6.94
C ALA A 39 -18.53 2.21 7.23
N GLU A 40 -19.46 2.58 8.11
CA GLU A 40 -20.63 1.76 8.49
C GLU A 40 -21.79 1.82 7.48
N LEU A 41 -21.72 2.69 6.47
CA LEU A 41 -22.81 2.83 5.49
C LEU A 41 -22.97 1.54 4.65
N PRO A 42 -24.21 1.11 4.35
CA PRO A 42 -24.45 -0.02 3.46
C PRO A 42 -23.85 0.21 2.08
N GLN A 43 -23.10 -0.77 1.57
CA GLN A 43 -22.36 -0.66 0.30
C GLN A 43 -23.19 -1.03 -0.95
N GLY A 44 -24.48 -1.36 -0.78
CA GLY A 44 -25.43 -1.46 -1.90
C GLY A 44 -25.18 -2.59 -2.90
N GLY A 45 -24.66 -3.74 -2.45
CA GLY A 45 -24.42 -4.91 -3.31
C GLY A 45 -23.14 -4.83 -4.15
N LYS A 46 -22.28 -3.85 -3.88
CA LYS A 46 -20.91 -3.78 -4.38
C LYS A 46 -19.92 -4.09 -3.27
N ILE A 47 -18.70 -4.42 -3.66
CA ILE A 47 -17.56 -4.59 -2.76
C ILE A 47 -16.36 -3.79 -3.27
N MET A 48 -15.48 -3.44 -2.34
CA MET A 48 -14.14 -2.95 -2.56
C MET A 48 -13.15 -4.12 -2.54
N ALA A 49 -12.43 -4.30 -3.63
CA ALA A 49 -11.34 -5.26 -3.75
C ALA A 49 -10.01 -4.50 -3.77
N GLU A 50 -9.20 -4.67 -2.73
CA GLU A 50 -7.89 -4.07 -2.58
C GLU A 50 -6.83 -4.95 -3.26
N TYR A 51 -6.33 -4.53 -4.41
CA TYR A 51 -5.27 -5.25 -5.11
C TYR A 51 -3.93 -4.84 -4.49
N ILE A 52 -3.16 -5.82 -4.03
CA ILE A 52 -1.89 -5.64 -3.33
C ILE A 52 -0.79 -6.32 -4.13
N TRP A 53 0.33 -5.64 -4.35
CA TRP A 53 1.50 -6.18 -5.05
C TRP A 53 2.81 -5.67 -4.45
N VAL A 54 3.91 -6.29 -4.87
CA VAL A 54 5.27 -5.90 -4.50
C VAL A 54 5.84 -4.96 -5.56
N GLY A 55 6.28 -3.77 -5.12
CA GLY A 55 6.96 -2.78 -5.97
C GLY A 55 8.41 -3.16 -6.28
N GLY A 56 9.06 -2.37 -7.15
CA GLY A 56 10.42 -2.64 -7.61
C GLY A 56 11.50 -2.62 -6.52
N ASN A 57 11.24 -1.95 -5.39
CA ASN A 57 12.15 -1.91 -4.24
C ASN A 57 11.74 -2.87 -3.10
N GLY A 58 10.79 -3.78 -3.36
CA GLY A 58 10.30 -4.73 -2.36
C GLY A 58 9.27 -4.15 -1.39
N GLU A 59 8.80 -2.93 -1.59
CA GLU A 59 7.73 -2.30 -0.83
C GLU A 59 6.34 -2.82 -1.23
N LEU A 60 5.36 -2.73 -0.33
CA LEU A 60 3.98 -3.02 -0.67
C LEU A 60 3.30 -1.81 -1.33
N ARG A 61 2.57 -2.08 -2.40
CA ARG A 61 1.70 -1.12 -3.09
C ARG A 61 0.28 -1.68 -3.11
N CYS A 62 -0.71 -0.80 -3.10
CA CYS A 62 -2.10 -1.23 -3.23
C CYS A 62 -2.97 -0.18 -3.93
N LYS A 63 -4.08 -0.64 -4.50
CA LYS A 63 -5.19 0.20 -4.96
C LYS A 63 -6.49 -0.58 -4.98
N THR A 64 -7.59 0.14 -4.77
CA THR A 64 -8.93 -0.46 -4.67
C THR A 64 -9.70 -0.35 -5.98
N ARG A 65 -10.39 -1.43 -6.40
CA ARG A 65 -11.47 -1.38 -7.40
C ARG A 65 -12.81 -1.81 -6.81
N THR A 66 -13.89 -1.34 -7.43
CA THR A 66 -15.24 -1.81 -7.13
C THR A 66 -15.55 -3.07 -7.95
N LEU A 67 -16.13 -4.08 -7.29
CA LEU A 67 -16.65 -5.31 -7.92
C LEU A 67 -18.11 -5.55 -7.47
N GLU A 68 -18.78 -6.51 -8.10
CA GLU A 68 -20.09 -6.97 -7.64
C GLU A 68 -19.93 -7.82 -6.38
N ALA A 69 -20.90 -7.79 -5.46
CA ALA A 69 -20.83 -8.60 -4.23
C ALA A 69 -20.74 -10.11 -4.49
N LYS A 70 -21.25 -10.60 -5.62
CA LYS A 70 -21.09 -12.01 -6.03
C LYS A 70 -19.62 -12.41 -6.23
N ASP A 71 -18.75 -11.45 -6.55
CA ASP A 71 -17.34 -11.69 -6.85
C ASP A 71 -16.50 -11.83 -5.56
N ALA A 72 -17.06 -11.53 -4.38
CA ALA A 72 -16.37 -11.68 -3.08
C ALA A 72 -15.91 -13.12 -2.80
N LYS A 73 -16.56 -14.09 -3.43
CA LYS A 73 -16.29 -15.53 -3.28
C LYS A 73 -15.66 -16.16 -4.52
N ALA A 74 -15.30 -15.34 -5.50
CA ALA A 74 -14.65 -15.81 -6.72
C ALA A 74 -13.27 -16.41 -6.40
N ALA A 75 -12.85 -17.41 -7.17
CA ALA A 75 -11.46 -17.85 -7.10
C ALA A 75 -10.56 -16.73 -7.64
N PRO A 76 -9.27 -16.66 -7.22
CA PRO A 76 -8.35 -15.64 -7.74
C PRO A 76 -8.33 -15.58 -9.28
N ALA A 77 -8.34 -16.74 -9.95
CA ALA A 77 -8.32 -16.81 -11.41
C ALA A 77 -9.56 -16.20 -12.11
N ASP A 78 -10.69 -16.08 -11.40
CA ASP A 78 -11.93 -15.51 -11.93
C ASP A 78 -12.01 -13.98 -11.70
N LEU A 79 -11.12 -13.44 -10.86
CA LEU A 79 -11.05 -12.00 -10.64
C LEU A 79 -10.40 -11.29 -11.85
N PRO A 80 -10.87 -10.09 -12.20
CA PRO A 80 -10.39 -9.38 -13.37
C PRO A 80 -8.92 -8.97 -13.21
N ILE A 81 -8.10 -9.32 -14.19
CA ILE A 81 -6.76 -8.76 -14.35
C ILE A 81 -6.86 -7.23 -14.36
N TRP A 82 -5.90 -6.58 -13.70
CA TRP A 82 -5.80 -5.14 -13.70
C TRP A 82 -4.40 -4.72 -14.16
N ASN A 83 -4.13 -3.43 -14.17
CA ASN A 83 -2.85 -2.85 -14.58
C ASN A 83 -2.49 -1.71 -13.62
N PHE A 84 -1.23 -1.32 -13.57
CA PHE A 84 -0.77 -0.07 -12.95
C PHE A 84 0.38 0.51 -13.76
N ASP A 85 0.72 1.77 -13.48
CA ASP A 85 1.89 2.43 -14.04
C ASP A 85 3.16 2.01 -13.27
N GLY A 86 3.95 1.13 -13.89
CA GLY A 86 5.18 0.59 -13.36
C GLY A 86 6.34 1.57 -13.32
N SER A 87 6.27 2.69 -14.04
CA SER A 87 7.30 3.73 -13.96
C SER A 87 7.32 4.40 -12.58
N SER A 88 6.16 4.50 -11.93
CA SER A 88 5.99 5.00 -10.56
C SER A 88 6.37 3.97 -9.48
N THR A 89 6.77 2.76 -9.86
CA THR A 89 7.14 1.67 -8.95
C THR A 89 8.50 1.05 -9.24
N GLU A 90 9.30 1.64 -10.13
CA GLU A 90 10.61 1.11 -10.57
C GLU A 90 10.50 -0.28 -11.23
N GLN A 91 9.40 -0.55 -11.95
CA GLN A 91 9.13 -1.85 -12.60
C GLN A 91 9.04 -1.80 -14.12
N ALA A 92 8.89 -0.61 -14.70
CA ALA A 92 8.81 -0.41 -16.15
C ALA A 92 9.36 0.97 -16.56
N PRO A 93 9.90 1.13 -17.78
CA PRO A 93 10.28 2.44 -18.29
C PRO A 93 9.05 3.30 -18.59
N GLY A 94 9.23 4.62 -18.76
CA GLY A 94 8.11 5.55 -18.92
C GLY A 94 7.37 5.48 -20.27
N ASP A 95 8.00 4.93 -21.31
CA ASP A 95 7.46 4.80 -22.66
C ASP A 95 6.64 3.52 -22.90
N ASP A 96 6.83 2.50 -22.05
CA ASP A 96 6.01 1.28 -21.98
C ASP A 96 5.84 0.87 -20.52
N SER A 97 5.01 1.64 -19.80
CA SER A 97 4.97 1.59 -18.34
C SER A 97 3.88 0.69 -17.76
N GLU A 98 3.02 0.09 -18.58
CA GLU A 98 1.91 -0.72 -18.08
C GLU A 98 2.39 -2.07 -17.55
N VAL A 99 2.09 -2.35 -16.29
CA VAL A 99 2.35 -3.64 -15.65
C VAL A 99 1.04 -4.28 -15.22
N LEU A 100 0.86 -5.56 -15.54
CA LEU A 100 -0.37 -6.30 -15.24
C LEU A 100 -0.36 -6.89 -13.82
N LEU A 101 -1.50 -6.81 -13.15
CA LEU A 101 -1.80 -7.44 -11.88
C LEU A 101 -2.66 -8.68 -12.13
N LYS A 102 -2.07 -9.85 -11.94
CA LYS A 102 -2.77 -11.13 -12.01
C LYS A 102 -3.08 -11.60 -10.59
N PRO A 103 -4.37 -11.73 -10.21
CA PRO A 103 -4.73 -12.21 -8.87
C PRO A 103 -4.17 -13.61 -8.58
N CYS A 104 -3.56 -13.75 -7.42
CA CYS A 104 -2.91 -14.98 -6.94
C CYS A 104 -3.59 -15.55 -5.69
N ALA A 105 -4.06 -14.69 -4.76
CA ALA A 105 -4.76 -15.11 -3.54
C ALA A 105 -5.79 -14.07 -3.09
N VAL A 106 -6.84 -14.53 -2.41
CA VAL A 106 -7.93 -13.68 -1.91
C VAL A 106 -8.11 -13.89 -0.41
N TYR A 107 -8.26 -12.79 0.33
CA TYR A 107 -8.49 -12.77 1.77
C TYR A 107 -9.63 -11.81 2.10
N LYS A 108 -10.30 -12.02 3.23
CA LYS A 108 -11.28 -11.04 3.75
C LYS A 108 -10.55 -9.78 4.23
N ASP A 109 -11.09 -8.61 3.90
CA ASP A 109 -10.53 -7.32 4.32
C ASP A 109 -10.86 -7.01 5.80
N PRO A 110 -9.85 -6.96 6.70
CA PRO A 110 -10.07 -6.65 8.11
C PRO A 110 -10.25 -5.15 8.38
N PHE A 111 -9.89 -4.27 7.44
CA PHE A 111 -9.96 -2.82 7.59
C PHE A 111 -11.36 -2.28 7.30
N ARG A 112 -12.19 -3.08 6.62
CA ARG A 112 -13.58 -2.77 6.27
C ARG A 112 -14.53 -3.81 6.90
N PRO A 113 -14.63 -3.88 8.24
CA PRO A 113 -15.41 -4.91 8.93
C PRO A 113 -16.90 -4.83 8.58
N GLY A 114 -17.62 -5.96 8.74
CA GLY A 114 -19.06 -6.03 8.46
C GLY A 114 -19.43 -6.02 6.98
N SER A 115 -18.44 -6.07 6.08
CA SER A 115 -18.64 -6.11 4.63
C SER A 115 -18.04 -7.38 4.01
N ASP A 116 -18.37 -7.62 2.74
CA ASP A 116 -17.81 -8.68 1.90
C ASP A 116 -16.57 -8.20 1.12
N ASN A 117 -15.91 -7.14 1.59
CA ASN A 117 -14.70 -6.59 0.99
C ASN A 117 -13.53 -7.55 1.09
N ILE A 118 -12.64 -7.50 0.10
CA ILE A 118 -11.56 -8.46 -0.08
C ILE A 118 -10.21 -7.78 -0.31
N LEU A 119 -9.15 -8.44 0.15
CA LEU A 119 -7.78 -8.19 -0.26
C LEU A 119 -7.39 -9.20 -1.34
N VAL A 120 -6.73 -8.74 -2.39
CA VAL A 120 -6.34 -9.54 -3.55
C VAL A 120 -4.84 -9.42 -3.73
N LEU A 121 -4.09 -10.45 -3.36
CA LEU A 121 -2.65 -10.51 -3.60
C LEU A 121 -2.40 -10.79 -5.08
N CYS A 122 -1.52 -10.00 -5.70
CA CYS A 122 -1.12 -10.10 -7.10
C CYS A 122 0.38 -10.38 -7.20
#